data_AF-X0HD38-F1
#
_entry.id   AF-X0HD38-F1
#
_cell.length_a   1.000
_cell.length_b   1.000
_cell.length_c   1.000
_cell.angle_alpha   90.00
_cell.angle_beta   90.00
_cell.angle_gamma   90.00
#
_symmetry.space_group_name_H-M   'P 1'
#
loop_
_entity.id
_entity.type
_entity.pdbx_description
1 polymer ?
#
loop_
_entity_poly.entity_id
_entity_poly.type
_entity_poly.pdbx_seq_one_letter_code
_entity_poly.pdbx_strand_id
1 'polypeptide(L)'
;MASSSDAALTLTSTAICVALIVARCFYRLIFRCHIHTTCHRRWRIDDFYMTIAVLPLIGRAVCILLSFTLNPDHTYDPATEAEAQTWGQSVESIDGDRELSHKLLIPARIFYAMFLWCLKLGLLAFYSRFIDVFRWGKLVTDALWWFIIATFIAVFITILAECRPLSLLWALNYDDTSKQRRGFSPPHDS
;
A
#
# COMPACT_ATOMS: atom_id res chain seq x y z
N MET A 1 -10.27 -10.63 12.09
CA MET A 1 -9.77 -9.94 13.30
C MET A 1 -8.33 -9.52 13.03
N ALA A 2 -8.13 -8.35 12.43
CA ALA A 2 -6.79 -7.75 12.41
C ALA A 2 -6.64 -6.98 13.72
N SER A 3 -5.66 -7.36 14.55
CA SER A 3 -5.47 -6.81 15.89
C SER A 3 -4.65 -5.52 15.84
N SER A 4 -4.66 -4.71 16.90
CA SER A 4 -3.70 -3.61 17.13
C SER A 4 -2.24 -4.03 16.83
N SER A 5 -1.93 -5.31 17.06
CA SER A 5 -0.66 -5.93 16.68
C SER A 5 -0.33 -5.82 15.18
N ASP A 6 -1.29 -5.95 14.27
CA ASP A 6 -1.06 -5.91 12.82
C ASP A 6 -0.71 -4.49 12.33
N ALA A 7 -1.33 -3.48 12.94
CA ALA A 7 -1.00 -2.08 12.72
C ALA A 7 0.43 -1.78 13.23
N ALA A 8 0.77 -2.26 14.44
CA ALA A 8 2.10 -2.12 15.01
C ALA A 8 3.17 -2.82 14.16
N LEU A 9 2.89 -4.01 13.63
CA LEU A 9 3.78 -4.74 12.72
C LEU A 9 3.99 -3.98 11.40
N THR A 10 2.92 -3.39 10.85
CA THR A 10 3.04 -2.57 9.63
C THR A 10 3.88 -1.32 9.87
N LEU A 11 3.68 -0.65 11.02
CA LEU A 11 4.43 0.54 11.39
C LEU A 11 5.91 0.22 11.62
N THR A 12 6.21 -0.82 12.41
CA THR A 12 7.59 -1.24 12.70
C THR A 12 8.32 -1.70 11.44
N SER A 13 7.69 -2.53 10.60
CA SER A 13 8.26 -2.95 9.31
C SER A 13 8.54 -1.75 8.40
N THR A 14 7.60 -0.81 8.28
CA THR A 14 7.78 0.40 7.47
C THR A 14 8.92 1.25 8.01
N ALA A 15 8.96 1.47 9.32
CA ALA A 15 10.01 2.26 9.98
C ALA A 15 11.40 1.65 9.75
N ILE A 16 11.53 0.32 9.89
CA ILE A 16 12.77 -0.40 9.59
C ILE A 16 13.15 -0.22 8.11
N CYS A 17 12.22 -0.41 7.18
CA CYS A 17 12.49 -0.24 5.75
C CYS A 17 12.93 1.20 5.41
N VAL A 18 12.25 2.21 5.95
CA VAL A 18 12.63 3.62 5.76
C VAL A 18 14.00 3.89 6.37
N ALA A 19 14.25 3.41 7.59
CA ALA A 19 15.54 3.57 8.26
C ALA A 19 16.67 2.92 7.46
N LEU A 20 16.47 1.73 6.88
CA LEU A 20 17.46 1.06 6.03
C LEU A 20 17.74 1.85 4.74
N ILE A 21 16.70 2.41 4.11
CA ILE A 21 16.85 3.24 2.90
C ILE A 21 17.58 4.54 3.23
N VAL A 22 17.20 5.23 4.31
CA VAL A 22 17.85 6.47 4.77
C VAL A 22 19.29 6.20 5.20
N ALA A 23 19.55 5.15 5.98
CA ALA A 23 20.90 4.77 6.38
C ALA A 23 21.78 4.44 5.18
N ARG A 24 21.25 3.77 4.15
CA ARG A 24 21.97 3.52 2.90
C ARG A 24 22.26 4.81 2.13
N CYS A 25 21.29 5.73 2.04
CA CYS A 25 21.47 7.04 1.40
C CYS A 25 22.51 7.87 2.16
N PHE A 26 22.43 7.90 3.49
CA PHE A 26 23.32 8.63 4.38
C PHE A 26 24.73 8.06 4.40
N TYR A 27 24.90 6.74 4.50
CA TYR A 27 26.19 6.07 4.36
C TYR A 27 26.84 6.42 3.02
N ARG A 28 26.08 6.40 1.92
CA ARG A 28 26.61 6.78 0.60
C ARG A 28 26.91 8.26 0.50
N LEU A 29 26.12 9.12 1.13
CA LEU A 29 26.37 10.56 1.19
C LEU A 29 27.65 10.86 1.98
N ILE A 30 27.78 10.35 3.20
CA ILE A 30 28.95 10.55 4.07
C ILE A 30 30.20 9.92 3.47
N PHE A 31 30.15 8.65 3.09
CA PHE A 31 31.33 7.96 2.57
C PHE A 31 31.80 8.56 1.24
N ARG A 32 30.90 9.20 0.47
CA ARG A 32 31.26 9.88 -0.80
C ARG A 32 31.70 11.33 -0.59
N CYS A 33 31.11 12.05 0.37
CA CYS A 33 31.54 13.40 0.76
C CYS A 33 32.90 13.39 1.48
N HIS A 34 33.21 12.33 2.24
CA HIS A 34 34.47 12.23 2.98
C HIS A 34 35.66 11.77 2.11
N ILE A 35 35.42 11.14 0.95
CA ILE A 35 36.50 10.55 0.11
C ILE A 35 36.88 11.38 -1.13
N HIS A 36 36.05 12.31 -1.60
CA HIS A 36 36.42 13.12 -2.77
C HIS A 36 35.81 14.52 -2.72
N THR A 37 36.64 15.52 -2.43
CA THR A 37 36.32 16.96 -2.42
C THR A 37 35.99 17.54 -3.81
N THR A 38 36.01 16.73 -4.87
CA THR A 38 35.87 17.19 -6.27
C THR A 38 34.79 16.45 -7.09
N CYS A 39 33.96 15.60 -6.49
CA CYS A 39 33.10 14.71 -7.27
C CYS A 39 31.76 15.35 -7.66
N HIS A 40 31.77 16.11 -8.76
CA HIS A 40 30.58 16.60 -9.49
C HIS A 40 29.85 15.46 -10.26
N ARG A 41 29.98 14.19 -9.84
CA ARG A 41 29.47 13.02 -10.55
C ARG A 41 28.13 12.55 -9.98
N ARG A 42 27.11 13.27 -10.48
CA ARG A 42 25.69 12.95 -10.75
C ARG A 42 25.14 11.66 -10.11
N TRP A 43 24.05 11.82 -9.37
CA TRP A 43 23.12 10.78 -8.93
C TRP A 43 23.06 9.61 -9.91
N ARG A 44 23.33 8.40 -9.42
CA ARG A 44 23.26 7.21 -10.26
C ARG A 44 21.82 6.68 -10.27
N ILE A 45 21.43 6.10 -11.39
CA ILE A 45 20.04 5.68 -11.64
C ILE A 45 19.54 4.64 -10.62
N ASP A 46 20.43 3.85 -10.02
CA ASP A 46 20.13 2.95 -8.90
C ASP A 46 19.64 3.69 -7.66
N ASP A 47 20.24 4.83 -7.33
CA ASP A 47 19.85 5.65 -6.18
C ASP A 47 18.52 6.40 -6.44
N PHE A 48 18.21 6.68 -7.71
CA PHE A 48 16.92 7.26 -8.12
C PHE A 48 15.76 6.28 -7.94
N TYR A 49 15.90 5.01 -8.34
CA TYR A 49 14.84 4.02 -8.13
C TYR A 49 14.58 3.74 -6.64
N MET A 50 15.63 3.77 -5.81
CA MET A 50 15.49 3.60 -4.35
C MET A 50 14.77 4.77 -3.69
N THR A 51 15.05 6.00 -4.11
CA THR A 51 14.38 7.19 -3.58
C THR A 51 12.93 7.27 -4.05
N ILE A 52 12.65 6.92 -5.31
CA ILE A 52 11.26 6.74 -5.77
C ILE A 52 10.53 5.69 -4.95
N ALA A 53 11.18 4.59 -4.57
CA ALA A 53 10.57 3.52 -3.77
C ALA A 53 10.12 3.96 -2.37
N VAL A 54 10.67 5.05 -1.82
CA VAL A 54 10.25 5.60 -0.52
C VAL A 54 8.82 6.14 -0.58
N LEU A 55 8.44 6.76 -1.70
CA LEU A 55 7.12 7.35 -1.89
C LEU A 55 5.97 6.32 -1.79
N PRO A 56 5.98 5.19 -2.54
CA PRO A 56 4.95 4.16 -2.40
C PRO A 56 5.04 3.44 -1.05
N LEU A 57 6.22 3.34 -0.43
CA LEU A 57 6.34 2.75 0.90
C LEU A 57 5.61 3.60 1.96
N ILE A 58 5.82 4.92 1.93
CA ILE A 58 5.12 5.86 2.81
C ILE A 58 3.62 5.88 2.46
N GLY A 59 3.28 5.94 1.17
CA GLY A 59 1.89 5.91 0.71
C GLY A 59 1.12 4.71 1.24
N ARG A 60 1.71 3.50 1.15
CA ARG A 60 1.14 2.29 1.73
C ARG A 60 0.92 2.43 3.24
N ALA A 61 1.92 2.90 3.98
CA ALA A 61 1.84 2.99 5.44
C ALA A 61 0.78 4.01 5.88
N VAL A 62 0.68 5.15 5.19
CA VAL A 62 -0.35 6.16 5.42
C VAL A 62 -1.74 5.57 5.13
N CYS A 63 -1.93 4.90 3.98
CA CYS A 63 -3.21 4.29 3.66
C CYS A 63 -3.65 3.26 4.70
N ILE A 64 -2.74 2.41 5.17
CA ILE A 64 -3.05 1.40 6.18
C ILE A 64 -3.36 2.07 7.52
N LEU A 65 -2.53 3.01 7.98
CA LEU A 65 -2.73 3.66 9.28
C LEU A 65 -4.03 4.48 9.32
N LEU A 66 -4.36 5.18 8.23
CA LEU A 66 -5.63 5.88 8.09
C LEU A 66 -6.81 4.90 8.11
N SER A 67 -6.73 3.77 7.40
CA SER A 67 -7.76 2.73 7.44
C SER A 67 -7.99 2.19 8.86
N PHE A 68 -6.95 2.03 9.68
CA PHE A 68 -7.08 1.62 11.08
C PHE A 68 -7.66 2.74 11.97
N THR A 69 -7.32 3.99 11.68
CA THR A 69 -7.82 5.15 12.47
C THR A 69 -9.31 5.37 12.24
N LEU A 70 -9.76 5.17 11.00
CA LEU A 70 -11.15 5.33 10.57
C LEU A 70 -12.04 4.13 10.93
N ASN A 71 -11.49 2.90 10.97
CA ASN A 71 -12.24 1.69 11.33
C ASN A 71 -11.38 0.72 12.16
N PRO A 72 -11.22 0.95 13.48
CA PRO A 72 -10.34 0.15 14.34
C PRO A 72 -10.77 -1.31 14.46
N ASP A 73 -12.07 -1.60 14.37
CA ASP A 73 -12.61 -2.96 14.47
C ASP A 73 -12.67 -3.70 13.12
N HIS A 74 -12.35 -3.01 12.01
CA HIS A 74 -12.46 -3.52 10.63
C HIS A 74 -13.82 -4.17 10.32
N THR A 75 -14.87 -3.59 10.90
CA THR A 75 -16.23 -4.12 10.79
C THR A 75 -16.89 -3.64 9.50
N TYR A 76 -17.71 -4.50 8.89
CA TYR A 76 -18.53 -4.21 7.69
C TYR A 76 -20.01 -3.95 8.03
N ASP A 77 -20.32 -3.91 9.32
CA ASP A 77 -21.65 -3.68 9.85
C ASP A 77 -21.94 -2.17 9.94
N PRO A 78 -23.21 -1.75 9.69
CA PRO A 78 -23.61 -0.36 9.84
C PRO A 78 -23.47 0.09 11.30
N ALA A 79 -23.20 1.37 11.51
CA ALA A 79 -23.07 1.95 12.85
C ALA A 79 -24.37 1.81 13.64
N THR A 80 -24.28 1.26 14.85
CA THR A 80 -25.45 1.17 15.73
C THR A 80 -25.63 2.50 16.46
N GLU A 81 -26.88 2.90 16.71
CA GLU A 81 -27.20 4.15 17.43
C GLU A 81 -26.52 4.22 18.83
N ALA A 82 -26.27 3.07 19.46
CA ALA A 82 -25.52 2.98 20.72
C ALA A 82 -24.02 3.32 20.57
N GLU A 83 -23.41 2.98 19.42
CA GLU A 83 -22.02 3.35 19.11
C GLU A 83 -21.93 4.85 18.83
N ALA A 84 -22.87 5.38 18.04
CA ALA A 84 -22.99 6.81 17.75
C ALA A 84 -23.09 7.67 19.03
N GLN A 85 -23.84 7.22 20.03
CA GLN A 85 -23.93 7.89 21.34
C GLN A 85 -22.64 7.80 22.16
N THR A 86 -21.88 6.71 22.04
CA THR A 86 -20.60 6.51 22.75
C THR A 86 -19.50 7.42 22.21
N TRP A 87 -19.45 7.57 20.88
CA TRP A 87 -18.47 8.41 20.19
C TRP A 87 -18.91 9.87 20.01
N GLY A 88 -20.16 10.20 20.36
CA GLY A 88 -20.72 11.55 20.21
C GLY A 88 -20.82 12.02 18.75
N GLN A 89 -20.92 11.07 17.81
CA GLN A 89 -20.98 11.32 16.37
C GLN A 89 -22.26 10.76 15.78
N SER A 90 -22.70 11.30 14.64
CA SER A 90 -23.86 10.77 13.93
C SER A 90 -23.58 9.39 13.34
N VAL A 91 -24.60 8.54 13.22
CA VAL A 91 -24.51 7.22 12.56
C VAL A 91 -23.97 7.38 11.14
N GLU A 92 -24.41 8.41 10.42
CA GLU A 92 -24.02 8.69 9.04
C GLU A 92 -22.52 9.04 8.89
N SER A 93 -21.94 9.76 9.85
CA SER A 93 -20.50 10.07 9.85
C SER A 93 -19.62 8.83 10.08
N ILE A 94 -20.06 7.92 10.95
CA ILE A 94 -19.30 6.69 11.25
C ILE A 94 -19.34 5.73 10.05
N ASP A 95 -20.50 5.62 9.38
CA ASP A 95 -20.63 4.82 8.16
C ASP A 95 -19.76 5.37 7.02
N GLY A 96 -19.68 6.70 6.88
CA GLY A 96 -18.79 7.35 5.93
C GLY A 96 -17.31 7.03 6.16
N ASP A 97 -16.85 7.04 7.41
CA ASP A 97 -15.47 6.72 7.78
C ASP A 97 -15.13 5.23 7.56
N ARG A 98 -16.09 4.33 7.81
CA ARG A 98 -15.96 2.89 7.50
C ARG A 98 -15.88 2.64 6.00
N GLU A 99 -16.70 3.33 5.20
CA GLU A 99 -16.64 3.24 3.74
C GLU A 99 -15.28 3.74 3.20
N LEU A 100 -14.80 4.87 3.74
CA LEU A 100 -13.51 5.43 3.38
C LEU A 100 -12.38 4.46 3.73
N SER A 101 -12.42 3.84 4.91
CA SER A 101 -11.46 2.82 5.34
C SER A 101 -11.30 1.70 4.31
N HIS A 102 -12.42 1.14 3.83
CA HIS A 102 -12.42 0.08 2.81
C HIS A 102 -11.84 0.57 1.48
N LYS A 103 -12.16 1.80 1.08
CA LYS A 103 -11.59 2.44 -0.11
C LYS A 103 -10.07 2.60 -0.02
N LEU A 104 -9.50 2.78 1.17
CA LEU A 104 -8.05 2.94 1.38
C LEU A 104 -7.24 1.63 1.26
N LEU A 105 -7.86 0.45 1.36
CA LEU A 105 -7.16 -0.83 1.18
C LEU A 105 -6.71 -1.06 -0.27
N ILE A 106 -7.49 -0.58 -1.25
CA ILE A 106 -7.16 -0.70 -2.68
C ILE A 106 -5.87 0.08 -3.04
N PRO A 107 -5.75 1.39 -2.77
CA PRO A 107 -4.52 2.12 -3.03
C PRO A 107 -3.35 1.57 -2.20
N ALA A 108 -3.58 1.04 -0.99
CA ALA A 108 -2.53 0.37 -0.22
C ALA A 108 -1.91 -0.83 -0.98
N ARG A 109 -2.73 -1.64 -1.68
CA ARG A 109 -2.25 -2.74 -2.55
C ARG A 109 -1.46 -2.22 -3.75
N ILE A 110 -1.93 -1.16 -4.39
CA ILE A 110 -1.26 -0.53 -5.52
C ILE A 110 0.12 0.01 -5.10
N PHE A 111 0.18 0.75 -3.99
CA PHE A 111 1.43 1.26 -3.45
C PHE A 111 2.39 0.13 -3.06
N TYR A 112 1.89 -0.96 -2.48
CA TYR A 112 2.72 -2.13 -2.20
C TYR A 112 3.32 -2.74 -3.47
N ALA A 113 2.52 -2.90 -4.52
CA ALA A 113 3.02 -3.36 -5.82
C ALA A 113 4.06 -2.38 -6.38
N MET A 114 3.79 -1.07 -6.40
CA MET A 114 4.78 -0.08 -6.86
C MET A 114 6.10 -0.19 -6.10
N PHE A 115 6.06 -0.36 -4.78
CA PHE A 115 7.25 -0.55 -3.95
C PHE A 115 8.05 -1.80 -4.35
N LEU A 116 7.40 -2.96 -4.49
CA LEU A 116 8.06 -4.21 -4.85
C LEU A 116 8.74 -4.16 -6.24
N TRP A 117 8.15 -3.44 -7.19
CA TRP A 117 8.74 -3.30 -8.53
C TRP A 117 9.88 -2.29 -8.56
N CYS A 118 9.81 -1.22 -7.75
CA CYS A 118 10.95 -0.33 -7.55
C CYS A 118 12.15 -1.07 -6.94
N LEU A 119 11.91 -1.98 -5.98
CA LEU A 119 12.95 -2.84 -5.42
C LEU A 119 13.58 -3.76 -6.48
N LYS A 120 12.76 -4.37 -7.35
CA LYS A 120 13.25 -5.21 -8.47
C LYS A 120 14.10 -4.40 -9.44
N LEU A 121 13.67 -3.19 -9.81
CA LEU A 121 14.43 -2.31 -10.69
C LEU A 121 15.74 -1.84 -10.03
N GLY A 122 15.72 -1.48 -8.74
CA GLY A 122 16.92 -1.13 -8.00
C GLY A 122 17.91 -2.30 -7.88
N LEU A 123 17.40 -3.51 -7.68
CA LEU A 123 18.19 -4.74 -7.63
C LEU A 123 18.78 -5.07 -9.01
N LEU A 124 17.98 -4.97 -10.08
CA LEU A 124 18.45 -5.16 -11.46
C LEU A 124 19.53 -4.14 -11.83
N ALA A 125 19.34 -2.86 -11.51
CA ALA A 125 20.36 -1.83 -11.75
C ALA A 125 21.66 -2.15 -11.00
N PHE A 126 21.57 -2.67 -9.77
CA PHE A 126 22.74 -3.13 -9.03
C PHE A 126 23.42 -4.36 -9.68
N TYR A 127 22.64 -5.36 -10.09
CA TYR A 127 23.17 -6.58 -10.73
C TYR A 127 23.75 -6.33 -12.11
N SER A 128 23.16 -5.41 -12.89
CA SER A 128 23.64 -5.06 -14.24
C SER A 128 25.12 -4.68 -14.21
N ARG A 129 25.58 -4.02 -13.13
CA ARG A 129 26.99 -3.67 -12.94
C ARG A 129 27.93 -4.87 -12.85
N PHE A 130 27.49 -5.97 -12.24
CA PHE A 130 28.30 -7.19 -12.15
C PHE A 130 28.27 -7.99 -13.45
N ILE A 131 27.10 -7.98 -14.10
CA ILE A 131 26.83 -8.76 -15.29
C ILE A 131 27.39 -8.10 -16.56
N ASP A 132 27.53 -6.77 -16.58
CA ASP A 132 28.11 -5.99 -17.69
C ASP A 132 29.57 -6.33 -17.99
N VAL A 133 30.28 -6.99 -17.08
CA VAL A 133 31.63 -7.52 -17.32
C VAL A 133 31.61 -8.66 -18.36
N PHE A 134 30.47 -9.34 -18.52
CA PHE A 134 30.28 -10.41 -19.48
C PHE A 134 29.68 -9.90 -20.79
N ARG A 135 30.15 -10.43 -21.94
CA ARG A 135 29.67 -10.07 -23.29
C ARG A 135 28.18 -10.28 -23.50
N TRP A 136 27.55 -11.19 -22.76
CA TRP A 136 26.11 -11.49 -22.82
C TRP A 136 25.28 -10.67 -21.84
N GLY A 137 25.94 -9.91 -20.96
CA GLY A 137 25.29 -9.28 -19.81
C GLY A 137 24.29 -8.19 -20.16
N LYS A 138 24.58 -7.43 -21.21
CA LYS A 138 23.68 -6.37 -21.71
C LYS A 138 22.36 -6.95 -22.20
N LEU A 139 22.40 -8.05 -22.95
CA LEU A 139 21.20 -8.71 -23.48
C LEU A 139 20.34 -9.29 -22.36
N VAL A 140 20.96 -9.90 -21.35
CA VAL A 140 20.24 -10.42 -20.17
C VAL A 140 19.61 -9.28 -19.36
N THR A 141 20.33 -8.17 -19.17
CA THR A 141 19.82 -7.01 -18.42
C THR A 141 18.63 -6.38 -19.13
N ASP A 142 18.70 -6.18 -20.44
CA ASP A 142 17.60 -5.61 -21.23
C ASP A 142 16.38 -6.54 -21.23
N ALA A 143 16.58 -7.87 -21.35
CA ALA A 143 15.51 -8.84 -21.27
C ALA A 143 14.82 -8.83 -19.89
N LEU A 144 15.60 -8.77 -18.80
CA LEU A 144 15.05 -8.74 -17.44
C LEU A 144 14.31 -7.43 -17.16
N TRP A 145 14.79 -6.32 -17.72
CA TRP A 145 14.11 -5.02 -17.61
C TRP A 145 12.72 -5.06 -18.24
N TRP A 146 12.61 -5.58 -19.47
CA TRP A 146 11.31 -5.79 -20.12
C TRP A 146 10.41 -6.76 -19.36
N PHE A 147 10.98 -7.84 -18.81
CA PHE A 147 10.24 -8.79 -18.00
C PHE A 147 9.65 -8.15 -16.73
N ILE A 148 10.42 -7.30 -16.04
CA ILE A 148 9.94 -6.57 -14.86
C ILE A 148 8.79 -5.63 -15.22
N ILE A 149 8.87 -4.93 -16.36
CA ILE A 149 7.80 -4.03 -16.81
C ILE A 149 6.55 -4.83 -17.21
N ALA A 150 6.70 -5.91 -17.96
CA ALA A 150 5.57 -6.75 -18.36
C ALA A 150 4.84 -7.33 -17.15
N THR A 151 5.59 -7.85 -16.17
CA THR A 151 5.00 -8.36 -14.92
C THR A 151 4.37 -7.26 -14.07
N PHE A 152 4.90 -6.03 -14.10
CA PHE A 152 4.28 -4.88 -13.42
C PHE A 152 2.89 -4.59 -13.98
N ILE A 153 2.80 -4.49 -15.30
CA ILE A 153 1.54 -4.21 -16.01
C ILE A 153 0.54 -5.33 -15.73
N ALA A 154 0.97 -6.59 -15.81
CA ALA A 154 0.11 -7.73 -15.52
C ALA A 154 -0.47 -7.66 -14.10
N VAL A 155 0.36 -7.40 -13.08
CA VAL A 155 -0.11 -7.33 -11.70
C VAL A 155 -0.96 -6.09 -11.45
N PHE A 156 -0.62 -4.95 -12.05
CA PHE A 156 -1.44 -3.75 -11.97
C PHE A 156 -2.84 -3.99 -12.54
N ILE A 157 -2.94 -4.66 -13.70
CA ILE A 157 -4.22 -5.06 -14.29
C ILE A 157 -4.97 -6.02 -13.37
N THR A 158 -4.30 -7.02 -12.80
CA THR A 158 -4.93 -7.97 -11.87
C THR A 158 -5.52 -7.25 -10.66
N ILE A 159 -4.81 -6.28 -10.08
CA ILE A 159 -5.33 -5.47 -8.96
C ILE A 159 -6.58 -4.71 -9.39
N LEU A 160 -6.59 -4.09 -10.58
CA LEU A 160 -7.76 -3.38 -11.10
C LEU A 160 -8.93 -4.33 -11.41
N ALA A 161 -8.63 -5.54 -11.88
CA ALA A 161 -9.62 -6.55 -12.24
C ALA A 161 -10.28 -7.18 -10.99
N GLU A 162 -9.50 -7.46 -9.94
CA GLU A 162 -10.00 -7.94 -8.64
C GLU A 162 -10.99 -6.94 -8.03
N CYS A 163 -10.83 -5.66 -8.36
CA CYS A 163 -11.67 -4.60 -7.84
C CYS A 163 -13.01 -4.45 -8.60
N ARG A 164 -13.42 -5.33 -9.52
CA ARG A 164 -14.72 -5.24 -10.23
C ARG A 164 -15.71 -6.32 -9.75
N PRO A 165 -16.91 -5.96 -9.24
CA PRO A 165 -17.51 -4.63 -9.16
C PRO A 165 -17.12 -3.89 -7.88
N LEU A 166 -16.49 -2.73 -8.07
CA LEU A 166 -16.04 -1.84 -7.02
C LEU A 166 -17.18 -1.54 -6.02
N SER A 167 -18.42 -1.44 -6.51
CA SER A 167 -19.65 -1.17 -5.72
C SER A 167 -19.95 -2.13 -4.57
N LEU A 168 -19.47 -3.37 -4.63
CA LEU A 168 -19.75 -4.37 -3.58
C LEU A 168 -18.73 -4.33 -2.43
N LEU A 169 -17.55 -3.74 -2.63
CA LEU A 169 -16.47 -3.72 -1.64
C LEU A 169 -16.69 -2.70 -0.51
N TRP A 170 -17.54 -1.72 -0.74
CA TRP A 170 -17.80 -0.62 0.19
C TRP A 170 -19.25 -0.55 0.66
N ALA A 171 -20.12 -1.44 0.18
CA ALA A 171 -21.47 -1.53 0.69
C ALA A 171 -21.43 -2.08 2.12
N LEU A 172 -21.65 -1.21 3.10
CA LEU A 172 -22.06 -1.60 4.43
C LEU A 172 -23.44 -2.27 4.29
N ASN A 173 -23.57 -3.52 4.76
CA ASN A 173 -24.79 -4.32 4.73
C ASN A 173 -25.23 -4.86 3.33
N TYR A 174 -24.91 -6.12 3.02
CA TYR A 174 -25.59 -6.90 1.96
C TYR A 174 -26.96 -7.48 2.45
N ASP A 175 -27.29 -7.29 3.73
CA ASP A 175 -28.27 -8.11 4.44
C ASP A 175 -29.58 -7.41 4.83
N ASP A 176 -29.93 -6.29 4.18
CA ASP A 176 -31.33 -5.85 4.19
C ASP A 176 -32.25 -6.81 3.43
N THR A 177 -31.71 -7.58 2.47
CA THR A 177 -32.51 -8.62 1.79
C THR A 177 -32.73 -9.87 2.63
N SER A 178 -31.91 -10.11 3.67
CA SER A 178 -32.09 -11.24 4.60
C SER A 178 -32.99 -10.87 5.79
N LYS A 179 -32.92 -9.61 6.27
CA LYS A 179 -33.84 -9.07 7.28
C LYS A 179 -35.26 -8.86 6.73
N GLN A 180 -35.41 -8.34 5.51
CA GLN A 180 -36.71 -8.25 4.84
C GLN A 180 -37.32 -9.64 4.56
N ARG A 181 -36.50 -10.67 4.29
CA ARG A 181 -36.95 -12.06 4.10
C ARG A 181 -37.18 -12.85 5.38
N ARG A 182 -36.72 -12.37 6.54
CA ARG A 182 -36.99 -12.97 7.87
C ARG A 182 -38.09 -12.24 8.65
N GLY A 183 -39.09 -11.73 7.94
CA GLY A 183 -40.45 -11.56 8.47
C GLY A 183 -40.56 -10.74 9.75
N PHE A 184 -40.13 -9.47 9.72
CA PHE A 184 -40.67 -8.49 10.66
C PHE A 184 -41.87 -7.80 9.99
N SER A 185 -43.07 -8.30 10.30
CA SER A 185 -44.31 -7.57 10.01
C SER A 185 -44.53 -6.56 11.14
N PRO A 186 -44.60 -5.25 10.87
CA PRO A 186 -44.94 -4.27 11.91
C PRO A 186 -46.39 -4.48 12.37
N PRO A 187 -46.73 -4.10 13.62
CA PRO A 187 -48.06 -4.28 14.17
C PRO A 187 -49.03 -3.35 13.43
N HIS A 188 -50.14 -3.92 12.95
CA HIS A 188 -51.26 -3.13 12.48
C HIS A 188 -52.10 -2.77 13.71
N ASP A 189 -52.04 -1.51 14.10
CA ASP A 189 -53.03 -0.90 14.99
C ASP A 189 -54.40 -0.86 14.27
N SER A 190 -55.45 -0.83 15.10
CA SER A 190 -56.90 -0.76 14.87
C SER A 190 -57.67 -2.06 14.58
#